data_AF-A0A7C3C4X8-F1
#
_entry.id   AF-A0A7C3C4X8-F1
#
_cell.length_a   1.000
_cell.length_b   1.000
_cell.length_c   1.000
_cell.angle_alpha   90.00
_cell.angle_beta   90.00
_cell.angle_gamma   90.00
#
_symmetry.space_group_name_H-M   'P 1'
#
loop_
_entity.id
_entity.type
_entity.pdbx_description
1 polymer ?
#
loop_
_entity_poly.entity_id
_entity_poly.type
_entity_poly.pdbx_seq_one_letter_code
_entity_poly.pdbx_strand_id
1 'polypeptide(L)'
;MPDDVRMYPNLVTPNNPVVFNEDVCTGCNTCIDVCVMDILMPNPEKGKTPIVLYPDECWYDGSCVNACPLWQKGAIILNHPLNQRVRWKRKDTGEHFRLGMPDPPPPVDKPPSGGWDVKA
;
A
#
# COMPACT_ATOMS: atom_id res chain seq x y z
N MET A 1 -24.57 -13.45 -23.60
CA MET A 1 -23.73 -13.09 -22.43
C MET A 1 -24.45 -11.92 -21.76
N PRO A 2 -24.30 -11.60 -20.46
CA PRO A 2 -24.91 -10.36 -19.98
C PRO A 2 -24.16 -9.21 -20.64
N ASP A 3 -24.77 -8.59 -21.66
CA ASP A 3 -24.10 -7.76 -22.68
C ASP A 3 -23.61 -6.39 -22.16
N ASP A 4 -23.56 -6.16 -20.85
CA ASP A 4 -23.07 -4.91 -20.23
C ASP A 4 -22.04 -5.14 -19.08
N VAL A 5 -21.46 -6.35 -18.98
CA VAL A 5 -20.36 -6.58 -18.03
C VAL A 5 -19.07 -6.02 -18.63
N ARG A 6 -18.68 -4.81 -18.21
CA ARG A 6 -17.46 -4.14 -18.68
C ARG A 6 -16.19 -4.56 -17.96
N MET A 7 -16.32 -5.08 -16.74
CA MET A 7 -15.21 -5.55 -15.92
C MET A 7 -15.68 -6.76 -15.09
N TYR A 8 -14.83 -7.78 -14.99
CA TYR A 8 -15.13 -9.04 -14.30
C TYR A 8 -13.94 -9.38 -13.40
N PRO A 9 -14.13 -9.60 -12.09
CA PRO A 9 -13.03 -9.91 -11.20
C PRO A 9 -12.41 -11.27 -11.58
N ASN A 10 -11.09 -11.38 -11.47
CA ASN A 10 -10.43 -12.68 -11.52
C ASN A 10 -10.88 -13.55 -10.35
N LEU A 11 -10.73 -14.88 -10.45
CA LEU A 11 -10.99 -15.78 -9.34
C LEU A 11 -10.11 -15.36 -8.15
N VAL A 12 -10.73 -14.80 -7.13
CA VAL A 12 -10.03 -14.15 -6.02
C VAL A 12 -9.37 -15.23 -5.16
N THR A 13 -8.04 -15.25 -5.12
CA THR A 13 -7.29 -15.97 -4.08
C THR A 13 -7.28 -15.12 -2.79
N PRO A 14 -6.80 -15.58 -1.61
CA PRO A 14 -6.99 -14.88 -0.34
C PRO A 14 -6.15 -13.60 -0.19
N ASN A 15 -5.69 -13.02 -1.30
CA ASN A 15 -4.86 -11.85 -1.33
C ASN A 15 -5.66 -10.57 -1.06
N ASN A 16 -5.13 -9.72 -0.18
CA ASN A 16 -5.71 -8.45 0.20
C ASN A 16 -4.58 -7.40 0.28
N PRO A 17 -4.09 -6.90 -0.88
CA PRO A 17 -2.87 -6.11 -0.93
C PRO A 17 -3.10 -4.65 -0.52
N VAL A 18 -4.30 -4.11 -0.72
CA VAL A 18 -4.62 -2.70 -0.49
C VAL A 18 -5.86 -2.62 0.40
N VAL A 19 -5.71 -1.95 1.54
CA VAL A 19 -6.79 -1.72 2.50
C VAL A 19 -7.07 -0.22 2.56
N PHE A 20 -8.31 0.17 2.27
CA PHE A 20 -8.75 1.56 2.35
C PHE A 20 -9.39 1.84 3.71
N ASN A 21 -9.12 3.03 4.26
CA ASN A 21 -9.85 3.54 5.41
C ASN A 21 -11.04 4.39 4.93
N GLU A 22 -12.24 3.87 5.08
CA GLU A 22 -13.48 4.53 4.64
C GLU A 22 -13.75 5.87 5.34
N ASP A 23 -13.28 6.05 6.58
CA ASP A 23 -13.49 7.28 7.35
C ASP A 23 -12.58 8.43 6.90
N VAL A 24 -11.50 8.11 6.16
CA VAL A 24 -10.48 9.08 5.73
C VAL A 24 -10.51 9.29 4.22
N CYS A 25 -10.79 8.23 3.45
CA CYS A 25 -10.80 8.30 1.99
C CYS A 25 -11.92 9.21 1.49
N THR A 26 -11.64 10.03 0.47
CA THR A 26 -12.60 10.96 -0.14
C THR A 26 -13.09 10.52 -1.51
N GLY A 27 -12.68 9.34 -1.98
CA GLY A 27 -13.00 8.86 -3.34
C GLY A 27 -12.40 9.73 -4.46
N CYS A 28 -11.23 10.35 -4.22
CA CYS A 28 -10.57 11.23 -5.19
C CYS A 28 -9.90 10.51 -6.38
N ASN A 29 -9.78 9.18 -6.32
CA ASN A 29 -9.25 8.31 -7.38
C ASN A 29 -7.78 8.52 -7.80
N THR A 30 -7.00 9.38 -7.14
CA THR A 30 -5.56 9.52 -7.41
C THR A 30 -4.79 8.21 -7.36
N CYS A 31 -5.16 7.29 -6.45
CA CYS A 31 -4.53 5.98 -6.34
C CYS A 31 -4.80 5.07 -7.56
N ILE A 32 -5.90 5.30 -8.28
CA ILE A 32 -6.25 4.58 -9.50
C ILE A 32 -5.33 5.03 -10.63
N ASP A 33 -5.20 6.34 -10.83
CA ASP A 33 -4.40 6.92 -11.92
C ASP A 33 -2.92 6.56 -11.87
N VAL A 34 -2.39 6.30 -10.66
CA VAL A 34 -0.96 5.96 -10.46
C VAL A 34 -0.71 4.45 -10.38
N CYS A 35 -1.75 3.62 -10.38
CA CYS A 35 -1.58 2.19 -10.22
C CYS A 35 -1.01 1.58 -11.51
N VAL A 36 0.26 1.19 -11.50
CA VAL A 36 0.94 0.64 -12.68
C VAL A 36 0.39 -0.71 -13.17
N MET A 37 -0.47 -1.35 -12.37
CA MET A 37 -1.08 -2.65 -12.65
C MET A 37 -2.60 -2.54 -12.91
N ASP A 38 -3.19 -1.35 -12.85
CA ASP A 38 -4.63 -1.11 -13.08
C ASP A 38 -5.58 -2.01 -12.26
N ILE A 39 -5.19 -2.37 -11.03
CA ILE A 39 -5.98 -3.29 -10.19
C ILE A 39 -7.16 -2.63 -9.47
N LEU A 40 -7.31 -1.31 -9.61
CA LEU A 40 -8.30 -0.50 -8.89
C LEU A 40 -9.35 0.04 -9.86
N MET A 41 -10.61 0.07 -9.42
CA MET A 41 -11.71 0.69 -10.17
C MET A 41 -12.36 1.80 -9.32
N PRO A 42 -12.82 2.90 -9.94
CA PRO A 42 -13.66 3.88 -9.26
C PRO A 42 -14.89 3.22 -8.64
N ASN A 43 -15.25 3.66 -7.43
CA ASN A 43 -16.52 3.24 -6.85
C ASN A 43 -17.68 3.88 -7.64
N PRO A 44 -18.76 3.15 -7.96
CA PRO A 44 -19.95 3.74 -8.58
C PRO A 44 -20.62 4.79 -7.68
N GLU A 45 -20.48 4.67 -6.35
CA GLU A 45 -20.89 5.68 -5.39
C GLU A 45 -19.79 6.73 -5.19
N LYS A 46 -20.09 7.98 -5.54
CA LYS A 46 -19.14 9.08 -5.40
C LYS A 46 -18.73 9.27 -3.94
N GLY A 47 -17.43 9.40 -3.71
CA GLY A 47 -16.86 9.63 -2.38
C GLY A 47 -16.53 8.36 -1.60
N LYS A 48 -16.95 7.19 -2.08
CA LYS A 48 -16.56 5.89 -1.51
C LYS A 48 -15.15 5.48 -1.95
N THR A 49 -14.58 4.53 -1.22
CA THR A 49 -13.27 3.96 -1.51
C THR A 49 -13.28 3.21 -2.85
N PRO A 50 -12.17 3.24 -3.61
CA PRO A 50 -12.02 2.42 -4.81
C PRO A 50 -12.24 0.93 -4.55
N ILE A 51 -12.65 0.21 -5.58
CA ILE A 51 -12.81 -1.24 -5.56
C ILE A 51 -11.49 -1.87 -6.00
N VAL A 52 -10.97 -2.83 -5.23
CA VAL A 52 -9.83 -3.65 -5.64
C VAL A 52 -10.34 -4.81 -6.49
N LEU A 53 -10.13 -4.74 -7.80
CA LEU A 53 -10.71 -5.67 -8.77
C LEU A 53 -9.79 -6.88 -9.06
N TYR A 54 -8.48 -6.64 -9.15
CA TYR A 54 -7.47 -7.66 -9.46
C TYR A 54 -6.40 -7.73 -8.36
N PRO A 55 -6.75 -8.15 -7.13
CA PRO A 55 -5.82 -8.11 -6.00
C PRO A 55 -4.53 -8.92 -6.23
N ASP A 56 -4.63 -10.00 -7.01
CA ASP A 56 -3.51 -10.90 -7.31
C ASP A 56 -2.48 -10.32 -8.28
N GLU A 57 -2.82 -9.24 -8.99
CA GLU A 57 -1.94 -8.56 -9.91
C GLU A 57 -1.19 -7.40 -9.25
N CYS A 58 -1.42 -7.14 -7.96
CA CYS A 58 -0.72 -6.07 -7.24
C CYS A 58 0.80 -6.31 -7.22
N TRP A 59 1.57 -5.31 -7.66
CA TRP A 59 3.03 -5.34 -7.61
C TRP A 59 3.59 -5.00 -6.20
N TYR A 60 2.75 -4.54 -5.28
CA TYR A 60 3.11 -4.11 -3.93
C TYR A 60 4.19 -3.01 -3.89
N ASP A 61 4.21 -2.14 -4.90
CA ASP A 61 5.12 -0.99 -5.00
C ASP A 61 4.71 0.18 -4.09
N GLY A 62 3.42 0.29 -3.77
CA GLY A 62 2.91 1.32 -2.87
C GLY A 62 2.75 2.71 -3.47
N SER A 63 2.80 2.86 -4.80
CA SER A 63 2.53 4.16 -5.45
C SER A 63 1.15 4.71 -5.08
N CYS A 64 0.15 3.84 -4.91
CA CYS A 64 -1.19 4.23 -4.46
C CYS A 64 -1.17 4.90 -3.08
N VAL A 65 -0.35 4.40 -2.14
CA VAL A 65 -0.18 4.97 -0.80
C VAL A 65 0.58 6.29 -0.91
N ASN A 66 1.73 6.30 -1.59
CA ASN A 66 2.60 7.48 -1.67
C ASN A 66 1.93 8.67 -2.39
N ALA A 67 1.16 8.41 -3.44
CA ALA A 67 0.45 9.46 -4.18
C ALA A 67 -0.84 9.92 -3.50
N CYS A 68 -1.34 9.20 -2.50
CA CYS A 68 -2.59 9.56 -1.84
C CYS A 68 -2.41 10.90 -1.09
N PRO A 69 -3.23 11.93 -1.36
CA PRO A 69 -3.10 13.23 -0.67
C PRO A 69 -3.39 13.15 0.84
N LEU A 70 -3.96 12.04 1.31
CA LEU A 70 -4.28 11.79 2.71
C LEU A 70 -3.47 10.61 3.28
N TRP A 71 -2.32 10.29 2.69
CA TRP A 71 -1.49 9.15 3.13
C TRP A 71 -1.03 9.29 4.58
N GLN A 72 -0.68 10.49 5.06
CA GLN A 72 -0.30 10.69 6.46
C GLN A 72 -1.46 10.47 7.44
N LYS A 73 -2.72 10.56 6.96
CA LYS A 73 -3.92 10.24 7.76
C LYS A 73 -4.28 8.75 7.68
N GLY A 74 -3.51 7.94 6.96
CA GLY A 74 -3.74 6.50 6.82
C GLY A 74 -4.92 6.14 5.92
N ALA A 75 -5.19 6.93 4.88
CA ALA A 75 -6.30 6.66 3.95
C ALA A 75 -6.15 5.32 3.19
N ILE A 76 -4.92 4.88 2.96
CA ILE A 76 -4.59 3.64 2.25
C ILE A 76 -3.44 2.95 3.00
N ILE A 77 -3.59 1.66 3.26
CA ILE A 77 -2.56 0.80 3.82
C ILE A 77 -2.22 -0.27 2.78
N LEU A 78 -0.93 -0.40 2.45
CA LEU A 78 -0.43 -1.50 1.65
C LEU A 78 -0.08 -2.68 2.57
N ASN A 79 -0.79 -3.79 2.41
CA ASN A 79 -0.55 -5.02 3.14
C ASN A 79 0.46 -5.89 2.38
N HIS A 80 1.74 -5.70 2.66
CA HIS A 80 2.80 -6.48 2.03
C HIS A 80 2.70 -7.97 2.34
N PRO A 81 3.00 -8.85 1.35
CA PRO A 81 3.06 -10.28 1.55
C PRO A 81 4.24 -10.65 2.46
N LEU A 82 4.19 -11.82 3.09
CA LEU A 82 5.16 -12.23 4.11
C LEU A 82 6.61 -12.16 3.65
N ASN A 83 6.87 -12.46 2.37
CA ASN A 83 8.20 -12.41 1.75
C ASN A 83 8.73 -10.99 1.53
N GLN A 84 7.86 -9.97 1.45
CA GLN A 84 8.26 -8.57 1.29
C GLN A 84 8.25 -7.78 2.61
N ARG A 85 7.71 -8.34 3.70
CA ARG A 85 7.75 -7.67 5.01
C ARG A 85 9.19 -7.54 5.49
N VAL A 86 9.64 -6.29 5.63
CA VAL A 86 11.03 -5.95 5.97
C VAL A 86 11.44 -6.62 7.28
N ARG A 87 12.52 -7.39 7.20
CA ARG A 87 13.23 -7.98 8.33
C ARG A 87 14.70 -7.59 8.24
N TRP A 88 15.27 -7.12 9.33
CA TRP A 88 16.71 -6.91 9.43
C TRP A 88 17.33 -7.82 10.50
N LYS A 89 18.61 -8.13 10.30
CA LYS A 89 19.41 -8.96 11.21
C LYS A 89 20.62 -8.17 11.68
N ARG A 90 20.85 -8.09 12.99
CA ARG A 90 22.13 -7.59 13.53
C ARG A 90 23.25 -8.55 13.18
N LYS A 91 24.35 -8.05 12.60
CA LYS A 91 25.44 -8.90 12.12
C LYS A 91 26.24 -9.53 13.27
N ASP A 92 26.41 -8.77 14.35
CA ASP A 92 27.14 -9.08 15.57
C ASP A 92 26.37 -10.03 16.48
N THR A 93 25.10 -9.73 16.78
CA THR A 93 24.29 -10.53 17.74
C THR A 93 23.46 -11.62 17.08
N GLY A 94 23.18 -11.47 15.78
CA GLY A 94 22.28 -12.34 15.05
C GLY A 94 20.79 -12.11 15.29
N GLU A 95 20.43 -11.12 16.11
CA GLU A 95 19.04 -10.79 16.44
C GLU A 95 18.23 -10.36 15.22
N HIS A 96 16.94 -10.67 15.24
CA HIS A 96 15.99 -10.39 14.17
C HIS A 96 14.97 -9.35 14.58
N PHE A 97 14.75 -8.41 13.67
CA PHE A 97 13.84 -7.30 13.88
C PHE A 97 12.89 -7.18 12.69
N ARG A 98 11.68 -6.69 12.95
CA ARG A 98 10.62 -6.49 11.96
C ARG A 98 9.90 -5.19 12.23
N LEU A 99 9.37 -4.57 11.18
CA LEU A 99 8.49 -3.41 11.35
C LEU A 99 7.26 -3.80 12.18
N GLY A 100 6.93 -3.03 13.20
CA GLY A 100 5.79 -3.28 14.10
C GLY A 100 5.97 -4.44 15.10
N MET A 101 7.19 -4.90 15.34
CA MET A 101 7.45 -5.87 16.42
C MET A 101 7.18 -5.25 17.81
N PRO A 102 6.81 -6.07 18.82
CA PRO A 102 6.86 -5.64 20.22
C PRO A 102 8.25 -5.16 20.59
N ASP A 103 8.33 -4.08 21.37
CA ASP A 103 9.58 -3.48 21.87
C ASP A 103 10.63 -3.26 20.77
N PRO A 104 10.33 -2.46 19.73
CA PRO A 104 11.27 -2.22 18.65
C PRO A 104 12.53 -1.52 19.18
N PRO A 105 13.70 -1.74 18.55
CA PRO A 105 14.90 -0.99 18.91
C PRO A 105 14.66 0.50 18.70
N PRO A 106 15.38 1.37 19.43
CA PRO A 106 15.29 2.81 19.23
C PRO A 106 15.52 3.19 17.76
N PRO A 107 14.78 4.19 17.23
CA PRO A 107 15.03 4.72 15.90
C PRO A 107 16.49 5.10 15.70
N VAL A 108 16.96 4.93 14.47
CA VAL A 108 18.32 5.31 14.11
C VAL A 108 18.30 6.76 13.68
N ASP A 109 18.60 7.66 14.62
CA ASP A 109 18.52 9.13 14.42
C ASP A 109 19.67 9.71 13.59
N LYS A 110 20.60 8.86 13.15
CA LYS A 110 21.67 9.29 12.26
C LYS A 110 21.06 9.67 10.91
N PRO A 111 21.51 10.79 10.29
CA PRO A 111 21.06 11.16 8.97
C PRO A 111 21.33 10.06 7.95
N PRO A 112 20.46 9.91 6.92
CA PRO A 112 20.77 9.07 5.78
C PRO A 112 22.02 9.59 5.06
N SER A 113 22.63 8.76 4.21
CA SER A 113 23.73 9.18 3.35
C SER A 113 23.28 10.38 2.50
N GLY A 114 23.82 11.57 2.79
CA GLY A 114 23.41 12.84 2.17
C GLY A 114 22.91 13.91 3.15
N GLY A 115 22.58 13.54 4.39
CA GLY A 115 21.98 14.47 5.37
C GLY A 115 20.45 14.48 5.31
N TRP A 116 19.81 15.18 6.24
CA TRP A 116 18.36 15.43 6.20
C TRP A 116 18.00 16.56 5.24
N ASP A 117 18.99 17.39 4.90
CA ASP A 117 18.87 18.59 4.07
C ASP A 117 19.29 18.36 2.61
N VAL A 118 19.14 17.13 2.09
CA VAL A 118 19.36 16.89 0.65
C VAL A 118 18.33 17.70 -0.12
N LYS A 119 18.73 18.86 -0.63
CA LYS A 119 17.91 19.64 -1.56
C LYS A 119 17.73 18.77 -2.81
N ALA A 120 16.50 18.33 -3.03
CA ALA A 120 16.07 17.69 -4.27
C ALA A 120 16.36 18.59 -5.48
#